data_AF-B0N6Q6-F1
#
_entry.id   AF-B0N6Q6-F1
#
_cell.length_a   1.000
_cell.length_b   1.000
_cell.length_c   1.000
_cell.angle_alpha   90.00
_cell.angle_beta   90.00
_cell.angle_gamma   90.00
#
_symmetry.space_group_name_H-M   'P 1'
#
loop_
_entity.id
_entity.type
_entity.pdbx_description
1 polymer ?
#
loop_
_entity_poly.entity_id
_entity_poly.type
_entity_poly.pdbx_seq_one_letter_code
_entity_poly.pdbx_strand_id
1 'polypeptide(L)' 'MKNVRQQKMIASILLDIGLDDDIIEVITSLTKEEIEQINKKDSY' A
#
# COMPACT_ATOMS: atom_id res chain seq x y z
N MET A 1 -9.92 3.42 -15.98
CA MET A 1 -9.41 4.34 -14.94
C MET A 1 -8.80 3.50 -13.83
N LYS A 2 -7.53 3.71 -13.48
CA LYS A 2 -6.94 3.06 -12.31
C LYS A 2 -7.62 3.62 -11.05
N ASN A 3 -8.20 2.76 -10.23
CA ASN A 3 -8.90 3.18 -9.02
C ASN A 3 -7.90 3.25 -7.86
N VAL A 4 -7.25 4.40 -7.72
CA VAL A 4 -6.24 4.66 -6.68
C VAL A 4 -6.76 4.36 -5.27
N ARG A 5 -8.05 4.55 -5.02
CA ARG A 5 -8.67 4.21 -3.73
C ARG A 5 -8.65 2.70 -3.46
N GLN A 6 -8.94 1.88 -4.46
CA GLN A 6 -8.87 0.42 -4.34
C GLN A 6 -7.42 -0.07 -4.17
N GLN A 7 -6.48 0.53 -4.89
CA GLN A 7 -5.06 0.19 -4.76
C GLN A 7 -4.55 0.48 -3.33
N LYS A 8 -4.91 1.64 -2.76
CA LYS A 8 -4.56 1.98 -1.37
C LYS A 8 -5.22 1.06 -0.33
N MET A 9 -6.47 0.65 -0.57
CA MET A 9 -7.14 -0.34 0.29
C MET A 9 -6.43 -1.69 0.24
N ILE A 10 -6.04 -2.16 -0.95
CA ILE A 10 -5.30 -3.42 -1.10
C ILE A 10 -3.93 -3.29 -0.43
N ALA A 11 -3.19 -2.20 -0.64
CA ALA A 11 -1.89 -1.99 -0.01
C ALA A 11 -1.95 -1.98 1.52
N SER A 12 -2.97 -1.35 2.11
CA SER A 12 -3.19 -1.36 3.57
C SER A 12 -3.39 -2.79 4.09
N ILE A 13 -4.21 -3.61 3.43
CA ILE A 13 -4.41 -5.02 3.82
C ILE A 13 -3.10 -5.82 3.70
N LEU A 14 -2.32 -5.58 2.64
CA LEU A 14 -1.06 -6.28 2.42
C LEU A 14 0.02 -5.88 3.44
N LEU A 15 0.04 -4.62 3.87
CA LEU A 15 0.89 -4.15 4.96
C LEU A 15 0.49 -4.80 6.29
N ASP A 16 -0.81 -4.90 6.58
CA ASP A 16 -1.32 -5.50 7.83
C ASP A 16 -0.91 -6.97 7.99
N ILE A 17 -0.76 -7.71 6.88
CA ILE A 17 -0.28 -9.10 6.90
C ILE A 17 1.25 -9.23 6.87
N GLY A 18 1.97 -8.11 6.86
CA GLY A 18 3.43 -8.05 6.89
C GLY A 18 4.10 -8.38 5.55
N LEU A 19 3.45 -8.10 4.43
CA LEU A 19 4.06 -8.27 3.10
C LEU A 19 5.06 -7.16 2.80
N ASP A 20 6.16 -7.49 2.12
CA ASP A 20 7.20 -6.54 1.75
C ASP A 20 6.71 -5.45 0.78
N ASP A 21 7.09 -4.20 1.04
CA ASP A 21 6.72 -3.02 0.24
C ASP A 21 7.03 -3.17 -1.26
N ASP A 22 8.14 -3.85 -1.60
CA ASP A 22 8.53 -4.12 -3.00
C ASP A 22 7.50 -5.00 -3.71
N ILE A 23 6.91 -5.96 -3.00
CA ILE A 23 5.87 -6.84 -3.54
C ILE A 23 4.55 -6.07 -3.64
N ILE A 24 4.25 -5.24 -2.64
CA ILE A 24 3.05 -4.39 -2.62
C ILE A 24 3.09 -3.39 -3.79
N GLU A 25 4.25 -2.80 -4.10
CA GLU A 25 4.46 -1.90 -5.24
C GLU A 25 4.08 -2.58 -6.56
N VAL A 26 4.52 -3.83 -6.77
CA VAL A 26 4.19 -4.61 -7.97
C VAL A 26 2.69 -4.92 -8.05
N ILE A 27 2.08 -5.39 -6.96
CA ILE A 27 0.66 -5.80 -6.93
C ILE A 27 -0.27 -4.60 -7.11
N THR A 28 0.00 -3.51 -6.42
CA THR A 28 -0.90 -2.36 -6.35
C THR A 28 -0.56 -1.28 -7.38
N SER A 29 0.62 -1.35 -8.01
CA SER A 29 1.18 -0.28 -8.84
C SER A 29 1.28 1.07 -8.12
N LEU A 30 1.39 1.05 -6.79
CA LEU A 30 1.70 2.22 -5.98
C LEU A 30 3.21 2.34 -5.82
N THR A 31 3.71 3.56 -5.75
CA THR A 31 5.12 3.81 -5.44
C THR A 31 5.43 3.52 -3.97
N LYS A 32 6.70 3.24 -3.65
CA LYS A 32 7.15 3.08 -2.26
C LYS A 32 6.76 4.27 -1.37
N GLU A 33 6.86 5.49 -1.89
CA GLU A 33 6.47 6.71 -1.16
C GLU A 33 4.98 6.72 -0.81
N GLU A 34 4.12 6.24 -1.70
CA GLU A 34 2.68 6.11 -1.45
C GLU A 34 2.37 5.01 -0.42
N ILE A 35 3.12 3.91 -0.44
CA ILE A 35 2.99 2.80 0.52
C ILE A 35 3.43 3.25 1.91
N GLU A 36 4.55 3.96 2.05
CA GLU A 36 5.00 4.54 3.31
C GLU A 36 3.97 5.49 3.93
N GLN A 37 3.29 6.29 3.10
CA GLN A 37 2.23 7.20 3.57
C GLN A 37 1.00 6.45 4.12
N ILE A 38 0.75 5.22 3.65
CA ILE A 38 -0.29 4.36 4.19
C ILE A 38 0.15 3.84 5.57
N ASN A 39 1.37 3.30 5.67
CA ASN A 39 1.91 2.75 6.91
C ASN A 39 2.00 3.80 8.05
N LYS A 40 2.35 5.05 7.73
CA LYS A 40 2.40 6.15 8.72
C LYS A 40 1.04 6.52 9.31
N LYS A 41 -0.07 6.19 8.66
CA LYS A 41 -1.42 6.50 9.18
C LYS A 41 -1.87 5.58 10.31
N ASP A 42 -1.37 4.34 10.36
CA ASP A 42 -1.76 3.35 11.38
C ASP A 42 -0.90 3.43 12.66
N SER A 43 0.11 4.30 12.69
CA SER A 43 0.99 4.53 13.86
C SER A 43 0.53 5.67 14.80
N TYR A 44 -0.72 6.14 14.70
CA TYR A 44 -1.31 7.17 15.60
C TYR A 44 -2.44 6.65 16.48
#